data_AF-A0A931S358-F1
#
_entry.id   AF-A0A931S358-F1
#
_cell.length_a   1.000
_cell.length_b   1.000
_cell.length_c   1.000
_cell.angle_alpha   90.00
_cell.angle_beta   90.00
_cell.angle_gamma   90.00
#
_symmetry.space_group_name_H-M   'P 1'
#
loop_
_entity.id
_entity.type
_entity.pdbx_description
1 polymer ?
#
loop_
_entity_poly.entity_id
_entity_poly.type
_entity_poly.pdbx_seq_one_letter_code
_entity_poly.pdbx_strand_id
1 'polypeptide(L)' 'MRAAKKVSPEDYILAVLSPRERLEAAFNMAREAFKNTTLKLADVEAAVQRVREKAYAAKQKKGPSRR' A
#
# COMPACT_ATOMS: atom_id res chain seq x y z
N MET A 1 -23.42 -18.08 20.50
CA MET A 1 -23.47 -16.75 19.85
C MET A 1 -22.06 -16.36 19.40
N ARG A 2 -21.85 -15.96 18.15
CA ARG A 2 -20.55 -15.44 17.68
C ARG A 2 -20.36 -14.05 18.25
N ALA A 3 -19.32 -13.85 19.07
CA ALA A 3 -18.95 -12.52 19.56
C ALA A 3 -18.67 -11.60 18.37
N ALA A 4 -19.26 -10.41 18.36
CA ALA A 4 -18.96 -9.38 17.36
C ALA A 4 -17.46 -9.06 17.45
N LYS A 5 -16.72 -9.25 16.35
CA LYS A 5 -15.32 -8.82 16.29
C LYS A 5 -15.28 -7.31 16.56
N LYS A 6 -14.46 -6.86 17.52
CA LYS A 6 -14.11 -5.44 17.64
C LYS A 6 -13.37 -5.04 16.38
N VAL A 7 -14.08 -4.38 15.46
CA VAL A 7 -13.50 -3.75 14.28
C VAL A 7 -13.20 -2.32 14.67
N SER A 8 -11.99 -1.83 14.40
CA SER A 8 -11.69 -0.41 14.57
C SER A 8 -12.58 0.41 13.61
N PRO A 9 -13.06 1.61 13.99
CA PRO A 9 -13.89 2.41 13.10
C PRO A 9 -13.24 2.66 11.73
N GLU A 10 -11.91 2.79 11.71
CA GLU A 10 -11.11 2.98 10.50
C GLU A 10 -11.17 1.75 9.59
N ASP A 11 -11.08 0.55 10.16
CA ASP A 11 -11.23 -0.71 9.42
C ASP A 11 -12.66 -0.93 8.94
N TYR A 12 -13.66 -0.42 9.67
CA TYR A 12 -15.07 -0.50 9.29
C TYR A 12 -15.39 0.42 8.10
N ILE A 13 -14.85 1.65 8.08
CA ILE A 13 -15.02 2.60 6.97
C ILE A 13 -14.52 2.01 5.65
N LEU A 14 -13.39 1.29 5.67
CA LEU A 14 -12.88 0.59 4.49
C LEU A 14 -13.65 -0.71 4.19
N ALA A 15 -14.23 -1.36 5.19
CA ALA A 15 -15.00 -2.59 5.00
C ALA A 15 -16.40 -2.37 4.41
N VAL A 16 -17.00 -1.19 4.63
CA VAL A 16 -18.32 -0.83 4.08
C VAL A 16 -18.26 -0.60 2.57
N LEU A 17 -17.13 -0.09 2.07
CA LEU A 17 -16.92 0.14 0.65
C LEU A 17 -16.67 -1.17 -0.11
N SER A 18 -17.32 -1.29 -1.28
CA SER A 18 -16.98 -2.34 -2.24
C SER A 18 -15.51 -2.24 -2.66
N PRO A 19 -14.89 -3.33 -3.14
CA PRO A 19 -13.51 -3.29 -3.62
C PRO A 19 -13.24 -2.19 -4.66
N ARG A 20 -14.24 -1.88 -5.50
CA ARG A 20 -14.14 -0.84 -6.52
C ARG A 20 -14.16 0.57 -5.92
N GLU A 21 -15.08 0.83 -5.00
CA GLU A 21 -15.15 2.14 -4.32
C GLU A 21 -13.91 2.40 -3.47
N ARG A 22 -13.34 1.37 -2.84
CA ARG A 22 -12.05 1.49 -2.15
C ARG A 22 -10.92 1.89 -3.09
N LEU A 23 -10.85 1.26 -4.26
CA LEU A 23 -9.82 1.56 -5.26
C LEU A 23 -9.95 3.00 -5.76
N GLU A 24 -11.18 3.43 -6.03
CA GLU A 24 -11.48 4.79 -6.47
C GLU A 24 -11.14 5.83 -5.39
N ALA A 25 -11.49 5.58 -4.13
CA ALA A 25 -11.11 6.42 -3.01
C ALA A 25 -9.58 6.53 -2.86
N ALA A 26 -8.85 5.43 -3.00
CA ALA A 26 -7.40 5.42 -2.97
C ALA A 26 -6.79 6.27 -4.11
N PHE A 27 -7.32 6.18 -5.33
CA PHE A 27 -6.86 7.00 -6.45
C PHE A 27 -7.16 8.48 -6.26
N ASN A 28 -8.33 8.83 -5.71
CA ASN A 28 -8.69 10.22 -5.43
C ASN A 28 -7.75 10.84 -4.37
N MET A 29 -7.47 10.10 -3.29
CA MET A 29 -6.50 10.57 -2.28
C MET A 29 -5.10 10.73 -2.86
N ALA A 30 -4.64 9.77 -3.68
CA ALA A 30 -3.35 9.88 -4.35
C ALA A 30 -3.32 11.14 -5.23
N ARG A 31 -4.33 11.33 -6.08
CA ARG A 31 -4.41 12.50 -6.97
C ARG A 31 -4.34 13.83 -6.21
N GLU A 32 -5.07 13.97 -5.11
CA GLU A 32 -5.02 15.19 -4.30
C GLU A 32 -3.66 15.36 -3.59
N ALA A 33 -3.06 14.27 -3.08
CA ALA A 33 -1.72 14.33 -2.48
C ALA A 33 -0.63 14.76 -3.47
N PHE A 34 -0.76 14.40 -4.75
CA PHE A 34 0.22 14.73 -5.80
C PHE A 34 -0.05 16.08 -6.50
N LYS A 35 -1.22 16.70 -6.31
CA LYS A 35 -1.69 17.88 -7.05
C LYS A 35 -0.76 19.10 -6.98
N ASN A 36 -0.12 19.30 -5.82
CA ASN A 36 0.80 20.42 -5.58
C ASN A 36 2.27 19.98 -5.57
N THR A 37 2.56 18.76 -6.00
CA THR A 37 3.92 18.23 -6.01
C THR A 37 4.56 18.44 -7.38
N THR A 38 5.88 18.60 -7.39
CA THR A 38 6.69 18.56 -8.62
C THR A 38 7.08 17.13 -9.01
N LEU A 39 6.58 16.13 -8.26
CA LEU A 39 6.89 14.73 -8.45
C LEU A 39 6.31 14.24 -9.77
N LYS A 40 7.19 13.72 -10.62
CA LYS A 40 6.81 13.09 -11.88
C LYS A 40 6.58 11.60 -11.64
N LEU A 41 5.86 10.97 -12.56
CA LEU A 41 5.68 9.52 -12.56
C LEU A 41 7.02 8.77 -12.46
N ALA A 42 8.06 9.26 -13.16
CA ALA A 42 9.40 8.70 -13.13
C ALA A 42 10.04 8.69 -11.72
N ASP A 43 9.77 9.71 -10.90
CA ASP A 43 10.28 9.78 -9.53
C ASP A 43 9.62 8.71 -8.66
N VAL A 44 8.32 8.47 -8.87
CA VAL A 44 7.56 7.42 -8.20
C VAL A 44 8.07 6.03 -8.62
N GLU A 45 8.28 5.80 -9.91
CA GLU A 45 8.81 4.54 -10.44
C GLU A 45 10.21 4.23 -9.86
N ALA A 46 11.11 5.22 -9.84
CA ALA A 46 12.43 5.07 -9.27
C ALA A 46 12.38 4.75 -7.76
N ALA A 47 11.45 5.39 -7.02
CA ALA A 47 11.24 5.09 -5.61
C ALA A 47 10.72 3.66 -5.39
N VAL A 48 9.73 3.22 -6.17
CA VAL A 48 9.18 1.86 -6.12
C VAL A 48 10.25 0.83 -6.42
N GLN A 49 11.07 1.06 -7.44
CA GLN A 49 12.17 0.16 -7.81
C GLN A 49 13.15 -0.02 -6.65
N ARG A 50 13.59 1.08 -6.02
CA ARG A 50 14.47 1.03 -4.84
C ARG A 50 13.85 0.28 -3.65
N VAL A 51 12.54 0.46 -3.41
CA VAL A 51 11.83 -0.27 -2.35
C VAL A 51 11.77 -1.77 -2.66
N ARG A 52 11.48 -2.15 -3.90
CA ARG A 52 11.47 -3.55 -4.35
C ARG A 52 12.84 -4.19 -4.18
N GLU A 53 13.90 -3.54 -4.64
CA GLU A 53 15.27 -4.03 -4.50
C GLU A 53 15.64 -4.27 -3.03
N LYS A 54 15.31 -3.32 -2.14
CA LYS A 54 15.50 -3.49 -0.68
C LYS A 54 14.72 -4.67 -0.13
N ALA A 55 13.47 -4.84 -0.53
CA ALA A 55 12.62 -5.95 -0.09
C ALA A 55 13.17 -7.31 -0.57
N TYR A 56 13.61 -7.40 -1.83
CA TYR A 56 14.22 -8.61 -2.38
C TYR A 56 15.54 -8.94 -1.69
N ALA A 57 16.41 -7.94 -1.47
CA ALA A 57 17.67 -8.13 -0.75
C ALA A 57 17.43 -8.60 0.70
N ALA A 58 16.43 -8.05 1.39
CA ALA A 58 16.04 -8.49 2.73
C ALA A 58 15.49 -9.93 2.74
N LYS A 59 14.75 -10.32 1.71
CA LYS A 59 14.26 -11.70 1.54
C LYS A 59 15.41 -12.67 1.28
N GLN A 60 16.39 -12.31 0.46
CA GLN A 60 17.58 -13.13 0.21
C GLN A 60 18.44 -13.32 1.47
N LYS A 61 18.61 -12.28 2.29
CA LYS A 61 19.32 -12.38 3.58
C LYS A 61 18.64 -13.29 4.61
N LYS A 62 17.33 -13.54 4.48
CA LYS A 62 16.54 -14.41 5.37
C LYS A 62 16.27 -15.80 4.80
N GLY A 63 16.70 -16.09 3.57
CA GLY A 63 16.60 -17.42 2.97
C GLY A 63 17.72 -18.34 3.46
N PRO A 64 17.56 -19.68 3.40
CA PRO A 64 18.62 -20.60 3.80
C PRO A 64 19.84 -20.34 2.92
N SER A 65 20.96 -20.02 3.55
CA SER A 65 22.28 -19.98 2.92
C SER A 65 22.52 -21.33 2.25
N ARG A 66 22.38 -21.38 0.92
CA ARG A 66 22.89 -22.50 0.11
C ARG A 66 24.37 -22.23 -0.10
N ARG A 67 25.18 -22.56 0.90
CA ARG A 67 26.61 -22.77 0.78
C ARG A 67 26.92 -24.13 1.35
#